data_AF-A0A9C5ZD18-F1
#
_entry.id   AF-A0A9C5ZD18-F1
#
_cell.length_a   1.000
_cell.length_b   1.000
_cell.length_c   1.000
_cell.angle_alpha   90.00
_cell.angle_beta   90.00
_cell.angle_gamma   90.00
#
_symmetry.space_group_name_H-M   'P 1'
#
loop_
_entity.id
_entity.type
_entity.pdbx_description
1 polymer ?
#
loop_
_entity_poly.entity_id
_entity_poly.type
_entity_poly.pdbx_seq_one_letter_code
_entity_poly.pdbx_strand_id
1 'polypeptide(L)'
;MSSIPPPHSYSPGWEKVIYYDDSHRLAIVISEHTLDIKTKEFIINLPDKEVGISSNCVAFGWWDCQISLDAIIIGREQCLSDWPELREDDMCVNVTSSLKIHINACTYIVGSPVFCDHVVVGIIGEDCNIEKPRPFVSVYKHVDWIKSTLEQHQTFSRDYPLSKNAFKYLLQLSFWVIFYA
;
A
#
# COMPACT_ATOMS: atom_id res chain seq x y z
N MET A 1 18.79 -16.03 -5.32
CA MET A 1 17.50 -15.41 -4.94
C MET A 1 16.73 -16.44 -4.13
N SER A 2 16.53 -16.17 -2.84
CA SER A 2 15.82 -17.08 -1.94
C SER A 2 14.32 -16.83 -2.07
N SER A 3 13.58 -17.80 -2.58
CA SER A 3 12.12 -17.79 -2.61
C SER A 3 11.59 -18.14 -1.23
N ILE A 4 11.11 -17.16 -0.47
CA ILE A 4 10.38 -17.41 0.77
C ILE A 4 8.94 -17.77 0.38
N PRO A 5 8.42 -18.96 0.75
CA PRO A 5 7.04 -19.31 0.46
C PRO A 5 6.09 -18.40 1.26
N PRO A 6 5.03 -17.84 0.66
CA PRO A 6 4.14 -16.93 1.36
C PRO A 6 3.32 -17.63 2.44
N PRO A 7 2.93 -16.91 3.50
CA PRO A 7 2.17 -17.45 4.62
C PRO A 7 0.82 -18.01 4.15
N HIS A 8 0.50 -19.19 4.68
CA HIS A 8 -0.61 -20.05 4.28
C HIS A 8 -1.99 -19.36 4.40
N SER A 9 -2.61 -19.04 3.26
CA SER A 9 -4.07 -19.01 3.02
C SER A 9 -4.33 -18.57 1.57
N TYR A 10 -4.23 -19.51 0.63
CA TYR A 10 -4.38 -19.24 -0.80
C TYR A 10 -5.81 -19.50 -1.29
N SER A 11 -6.40 -18.51 -1.96
CA SER A 11 -7.57 -18.70 -2.82
C SER A 11 -7.11 -19.43 -4.10
N PRO A 12 -7.72 -20.57 -4.47
CA PRO A 12 -7.30 -21.34 -5.64
C PRO A 12 -7.73 -20.61 -6.92
N GLY A 13 -6.76 -20.10 -7.69
CA GLY A 13 -7.03 -19.57 -9.04
C GLY A 13 -6.28 -18.31 -9.45
N TRP A 14 -5.45 -17.71 -8.58
CA TRP A 14 -4.62 -16.55 -8.91
C TRP A 14 -3.16 -16.88 -8.64
N GLU A 15 -2.45 -17.41 -9.64
CA GLU A 15 -0.99 -17.45 -9.57
C GLU A 15 -0.48 -16.00 -9.65
N LYS A 16 0.28 -15.60 -8.63
CA LYS A 16 0.65 -14.22 -8.35
C LYS A 16 2.17 -14.17 -8.27
N VAL A 17 2.78 -13.32 -9.08
CA VAL A 17 4.21 -13.06 -8.93
C VAL A 17 4.38 -11.96 -7.89
N ILE A 18 5.11 -12.28 -6.83
CA ILE A 18 5.41 -11.37 -5.72
C ILE A 18 6.89 -11.01 -5.82
N TYR A 19 7.16 -9.74 -6.09
CA TYR A 19 8.49 -9.16 -5.96
C TYR A 19 8.54 -8.46 -4.63
N TYR A 20 9.30 -9.06 -3.72
CA TYR A 20 9.52 -8.50 -2.40
C TYR A 20 11.00 -8.24 -2.23
N ASP A 21 11.31 -7.02 -1.86
CA ASP A 21 12.66 -6.58 -1.54
C ASP A 21 12.62 -5.98 -0.13
N ASP A 22 13.27 -6.68 0.80
CA ASP A 22 13.39 -6.26 2.20
C ASP A 22 14.00 -4.85 2.33
N SER A 23 14.82 -4.43 1.38
CA SER A 23 15.41 -3.08 1.40
C SER A 23 14.39 -1.98 1.17
N HIS A 24 13.27 -2.30 0.51
CA HIS A 24 12.20 -1.37 0.17
C HIS A 24 10.97 -1.50 1.06
N ARG A 25 10.82 -2.60 1.83
CA ARG A 25 9.58 -2.93 2.61
C ARG A 25 8.29 -2.84 1.78
N LEU A 26 8.41 -2.90 0.46
CA LEU A 26 7.33 -2.87 -0.50
C LEU A 26 7.33 -4.17 -1.28
N ALA A 27 6.13 -4.63 -1.61
CA ALA A 27 5.94 -5.75 -2.51
C ALA A 27 5.18 -5.29 -3.76
N ILE A 28 5.68 -5.68 -4.93
CA ILE A 28 4.96 -5.52 -6.18
C ILE A 28 4.26 -6.83 -6.50
N VAL A 29 2.97 -6.70 -6.76
CA VAL A 29 2.06 -7.80 -7.04
C VAL A 29 1.61 -7.69 -8.47
N ILE A 30 2.01 -8.65 -9.30
CA ILE A 30 1.59 -8.71 -10.70
C ILE A 30 0.56 -9.82 -10.85
N SER A 31 -0.58 -9.47 -11.44
CA SER A 31 -1.61 -10.44 -11.82
C SER A 31 -1.32 -10.98 -13.21
N GLU A 32 -1.55 -12.28 -13.40
CA GLU A 32 -1.49 -12.92 -14.72
C GLU A 32 -2.69 -12.53 -15.61
N HIS A 33 -3.76 -12.03 -15.02
CA HIS A 33 -4.93 -11.59 -15.74
C HIS A 33 -4.87 -10.09 -16.01
N THR A 34 -5.14 -9.72 -17.25
CA THR A 34 -5.35 -8.31 -17.61
C THR A 34 -6.70 -7.85 -17.09
N LEU A 35 -6.72 -6.70 -16.41
CA LEU A 35 -7.94 -6.06 -15.95
C LEU A 35 -8.33 -4.98 -16.96
N ASP A 36 -9.52 -5.12 -17.58
CA ASP A 36 -10.06 -4.11 -18.50
C ASP A 36 -10.65 -2.93 -17.71
N ILE A 37 -9.84 -1.90 -17.48
CA ILE A 37 -10.24 -0.69 -16.76
C ILE A 37 -10.81 0.32 -17.74
N LYS A 38 -12.15 0.45 -17.75
CA LYS A 38 -12.87 1.33 -18.68
C LYS A 38 -12.89 2.80 -18.28
N THR A 39 -12.55 3.12 -17.03
CA THR A 39 -12.62 4.49 -16.49
C THR A 39 -11.28 4.89 -15.87
N LYS A 40 -10.71 5.99 -16.36
CA LYS A 40 -9.41 6.51 -15.93
C LYS A 40 -9.38 6.96 -14.46
N GLU A 41 -10.54 7.30 -13.90
CA GLU A 41 -10.72 7.71 -12.50
C GLU A 41 -10.34 6.62 -11.50
N PHE A 42 -10.28 5.35 -11.94
CA PHE A 42 -9.84 4.23 -11.10
C PHE A 42 -8.33 3.95 -11.17
N ILE A 43 -7.58 4.73 -11.95
CA ILE A 43 -6.13 4.63 -12.04
C ILE A 43 -5.53 5.59 -11.02
N ILE A 44 -4.77 5.02 -10.08
CA ILE A 44 -4.09 5.81 -9.06
C ILE A 44 -2.66 6.05 -9.51
N ASN A 45 -2.23 7.30 -9.42
CA ASN A 45 -0.91 7.69 -9.89
C ASN A 45 0.16 7.46 -8.83
N LEU A 46 1.37 7.16 -9.30
CA LEU A 46 2.56 7.27 -8.48
C LEU A 46 2.88 8.75 -8.23
N PRO A 47 3.51 9.08 -7.10
CA PRO A 47 3.83 10.44 -6.74
C PRO A 47 5.02 10.96 -7.55
N ASP A 48 4.90 12.18 -8.09
CA ASP A 48 6.01 12.87 -8.77
C ASP A 48 6.86 13.70 -7.79
N LYS A 49 6.39 13.87 -6.55
CA LYS A 49 7.08 14.59 -5.47
C LYS A 49 6.70 13.99 -4.12
N GLU A 50 7.56 14.20 -3.12
CA GLU A 50 7.27 13.86 -1.73
C GLU A 50 6.00 14.57 -1.25
N VAL A 51 5.21 13.87 -0.43
CA VAL A 51 4.01 14.45 0.16
C VAL A 51 4.36 15.55 1.17
N GLY A 52 3.56 16.63 1.17
CA GLY A 52 3.76 17.74 2.09
C GLY A 52 3.38 17.36 3.54
N ILE A 53 4.12 17.87 4.51
CA ILE A 53 3.76 17.77 5.94
C ILE A 53 2.41 18.47 6.16
N SER A 54 1.59 17.92 7.05
CA SER A 54 0.23 18.39 7.36
C SER A 54 -0.76 18.32 6.20
N SER A 55 -0.43 17.59 5.12
CA SER A 55 -1.40 17.30 4.05
C SER A 55 -2.54 16.44 4.60
N ASN A 56 -3.76 16.75 4.17
CA ASN A 56 -4.94 15.95 4.45
C ASN A 56 -5.07 14.86 3.39
N CYS A 57 -5.11 13.62 3.85
CA CYS A 57 -5.06 12.42 3.05
C CYS A 57 -6.09 11.43 3.59
N VAL A 58 -6.23 10.30 2.91
CA VAL A 58 -7.14 9.22 3.30
C VAL A 58 -6.36 7.91 3.37
N ALA A 59 -6.53 7.19 4.47
CA ALA A 59 -6.12 5.79 4.58
C ALA A 59 -7.35 4.90 4.57
N PHE A 60 -7.26 3.75 3.89
CA PHE A 60 -8.32 2.76 3.90
C PHE A 60 -7.95 1.59 4.79
N GLY A 61 -8.96 0.93 5.37
CA GLY A 61 -8.77 -0.30 6.13
C GLY A 61 -9.87 -1.30 5.88
N TRP A 62 -9.62 -2.53 6.30
CA TRP A 62 -10.57 -3.62 6.26
C TRP A 62 -10.80 -4.18 7.65
N TRP A 63 -12.04 -4.10 8.11
CA TRP A 63 -12.55 -4.86 9.24
C TRP A 63 -13.73 -5.70 8.75
N ASP A 64 -14.94 -5.51 9.29
CA ASP A 64 -16.19 -6.11 8.78
C ASP A 64 -16.73 -5.38 7.53
N CYS A 65 -16.24 -4.17 7.28
CA CYS A 65 -16.50 -3.38 6.09
C CYS A 65 -15.28 -2.52 5.75
N GLN A 66 -15.26 -1.96 4.53
CA GLN A 66 -14.26 -0.99 4.14
C GLN A 66 -14.43 0.28 4.96
N ILE A 67 -13.38 0.67 5.68
CA ILE A 67 -13.34 1.91 6.46
C ILE A 67 -12.42 2.92 5.77
N SER A 68 -12.84 4.19 5.80
CA SER A 68 -12.05 5.34 5.37
C SER A 68 -11.65 6.12 6.62
N LEU A 69 -10.37 6.42 6.75
CA LEU A 69 -9.81 7.18 7.87
C LEU A 69 -9.18 8.46 7.36
N ASP A 70 -9.41 9.55 8.09
CA ASP A 70 -8.74 10.82 7.85
C ASP A 70 -7.28 10.65 8.26
N ALA A 71 -6.37 11.00 7.35
CA ALA A 71 -4.94 10.79 7.49
C ALA A 71 -4.20 12.14 7.36
N ILE A 72 -3.49 12.56 8.39
CA ILE A 72 -2.68 13.78 8.38
C ILE A 72 -1.21 13.41 8.37
N ILE A 73 -0.48 13.89 7.35
CA ILE A 73 0.94 13.59 7.19
C ILE A 73 1.78 14.27 8.28
N ILE A 74 2.64 13.47 8.91
CA ILE A 74 3.62 13.87 9.91
C ILE A 74 5.01 13.71 9.30
N GLY A 75 5.82 14.77 9.42
CA GLY A 75 7.20 14.76 8.94
C GLY A 75 8.06 13.75 9.68
N ARG A 76 9.10 13.26 9.02
CA ARG A 76 10.06 12.28 9.58
C ARG A 76 10.64 12.72 10.93
N GLU A 77 11.11 13.95 11.04
CA GLU A 77 11.76 14.45 12.27
C GLU A 77 10.83 14.37 13.49
N GLN A 78 9.57 14.76 13.31
CA GLN A 78 8.56 14.62 14.36
C GLN A 78 8.26 13.15 14.63
N CYS A 79 8.27 12.29 13.61
CA CYS A 79 7.99 10.89 13.83
C CYS A 79 9.12 10.14 14.56
N LEU A 80 10.38 10.56 14.37
CA LEU A 80 11.53 9.94 15.03
C LEU A 80 11.48 10.02 16.57
N SER A 81 10.77 11.00 17.15
CA SER A 81 10.58 11.03 18.60
C SER A 81 9.71 9.88 19.11
N ASP A 82 8.74 9.46 18.30
CA ASP A 82 7.84 8.35 18.61
C ASP A 82 8.42 7.00 18.18
N TRP A 83 9.21 7.00 17.10
CA TRP A 83 9.79 5.82 16.47
C TRP A 83 11.29 6.04 16.21
N PRO A 84 12.16 5.81 17.21
CA PRO A 84 13.60 6.06 17.07
C PRO A 84 14.30 5.23 15.98
N GLU A 85 13.72 4.08 15.63
CA GLU A 85 14.23 3.14 14.63
C GLU A 85 13.59 3.34 13.24
N LEU A 86 12.90 4.46 13.02
CA LEU A 86 12.25 4.78 11.75
C LEU A 86 13.28 4.82 10.61
N ARG A 87 13.06 4.05 9.54
CA ARG A 87 13.98 3.96 8.39
C ARG A 87 13.96 5.22 7.54
N GLU A 88 15.05 5.56 6.85
CA GLU A 88 15.19 6.83 6.12
C GLU A 88 14.08 7.15 5.11
N ASP A 89 13.49 6.12 4.53
CA ASP A 89 12.39 6.14 3.57
C ASP A 89 10.99 6.22 4.22
N ASP A 90 10.91 6.12 5.54
CA ASP A 90 9.65 6.15 6.26
C ASP A 90 9.29 7.57 6.74
N MET A 91 7.99 7.85 6.68
CA MET A 91 7.30 8.99 7.27
C MET A 91 6.17 8.47 8.16
N CYS A 92 5.39 9.38 8.77
CA CYS A 92 4.26 8.95 9.58
C CYS A 92 2.97 9.66 9.25
N VAL A 93 1.87 9.03 9.62
CA VAL A 93 0.53 9.54 9.40
C VAL A 93 -0.27 9.44 10.69
N ASN A 94 -0.89 10.54 11.09
CA ASN A 94 -1.89 10.49 12.13
C ASN A 94 -3.23 10.10 11.50
N VAL A 95 -3.79 8.98 11.95
CA VAL A 95 -5.05 8.44 11.42
C VAL A 95 -6.16 8.61 12.45
N THR A 96 -7.27 9.17 12.01
CA THR A 96 -8.45 9.38 12.86
C THR A 96 -9.72 8.94 12.14
N SER A 97 -10.73 8.55 12.93
CA SER A 97 -12.04 8.19 12.41
C SER A 97 -13.02 9.33 12.65
N SER A 98 -13.55 9.89 11.57
CA SER A 98 -14.61 10.91 11.62
C SER A 98 -15.91 10.36 12.23
N LEU A 99 -16.10 9.04 12.25
CA LEU A 99 -17.25 8.37 12.88
C LEU A 99 -17.16 8.29 14.41
N LYS A 100 -16.07 8.77 15.03
CA LYS A 100 -15.79 8.65 16.48
C LYS A 100 -15.88 7.21 17.01
N ILE A 101 -15.78 6.23 16.12
CA ILE A 101 -15.66 4.82 16.49
C ILE A 101 -14.20 4.61 16.90
N HIS A 102 -13.98 3.96 18.05
CA HIS A 102 -12.66 3.49 18.44
C HIS A 102 -12.23 2.36 17.49
N ILE A 103 -11.68 2.74 16.35
CA ILE A 103 -11.10 1.80 15.39
C ILE A 103 -9.67 1.51 15.85
N ASN A 104 -9.36 0.23 16.05
CA ASN A 104 -7.99 -0.18 16.26
C ASN A 104 -7.21 -0.07 14.94
N ALA A 105 -6.66 1.11 14.68
CA ALA A 105 -5.81 1.40 13.52
C ALA A 105 -4.55 0.52 13.47
N CYS A 106 -4.24 -0.24 14.52
CA CYS A 106 -3.16 -1.22 14.43
C CYS A 106 -3.51 -2.51 13.70
N THR A 107 -4.79 -2.85 13.61
CA THR A 107 -5.21 -4.13 13.02
C THR A 107 -5.64 -3.94 11.58
N TYR A 108 -6.36 -2.85 11.29
CA TYR A 108 -7.18 -2.81 10.08
C TYR A 108 -6.56 -2.06 8.90
N ILE A 109 -5.44 -1.36 9.11
CA ILE A 109 -4.81 -0.53 8.06
C ILE A 109 -3.35 -0.88 7.78
N VAL A 110 -2.82 -1.98 8.35
CA VAL A 110 -1.47 -2.45 8.01
C VAL A 110 -1.43 -2.84 6.53
N GLY A 111 -0.37 -2.44 5.82
CA GLY A 111 -0.22 -2.63 4.38
C GLY A 111 -1.16 -1.77 3.53
N SER A 112 -1.96 -0.91 4.15
CA SER A 112 -2.95 -0.11 3.42
C SER A 112 -2.34 1.15 2.81
N PRO A 113 -2.88 1.61 1.67
CA PRO A 113 -2.49 2.88 1.08
C PRO A 113 -2.81 4.08 1.96
N VAL A 114 -1.96 5.09 1.84
CA VAL A 114 -2.29 6.49 2.11
C VAL A 114 -2.40 7.23 0.78
N PHE A 115 -3.55 7.86 0.54
CA PHE A 115 -3.81 8.64 -0.67
C PHE A 115 -3.95 10.13 -0.37
N CYS A 116 -3.31 10.97 -1.18
CA CYS A 116 -3.51 12.41 -1.18
C CYS A 116 -3.76 12.84 -2.63
N ASP A 117 -4.84 13.58 -2.90
CA ASP A 117 -5.15 14.10 -4.25
C ASP A 117 -5.05 13.06 -5.40
N HIS A 118 -5.59 11.84 -5.20
CA HIS A 118 -5.53 10.72 -6.17
C HIS A 118 -4.13 10.16 -6.44
N VAL A 119 -3.17 10.41 -5.55
CA VAL A 119 -1.81 9.89 -5.60
C VAL A 119 -1.55 8.99 -4.41
N VAL A 120 -0.88 7.86 -4.64
CA VAL A 120 -0.37 7.01 -3.56
C VAL A 120 0.85 7.66 -2.96
N VAL A 121 0.79 8.08 -1.70
CA VAL A 121 1.96 8.68 -1.05
C VAL A 121 2.67 7.71 -0.14
N GLY A 122 1.98 6.66 0.34
CA GLY A 122 2.54 5.77 1.35
C GLY A 122 1.84 4.42 1.47
N ILE A 123 2.57 3.45 2.03
CA ILE A 123 2.05 2.16 2.49
C ILE A 123 2.29 2.03 3.99
N ILE A 124 1.23 1.85 4.77
CA ILE A 124 1.32 1.79 6.24
C ILE A 124 2.06 0.52 6.68
N GLY A 125 3.06 0.68 7.54
CA GLY A 125 3.85 -0.40 8.09
C GLY A 125 3.15 -1.16 9.23
N GLU A 126 3.76 -2.27 9.63
CA GLU A 126 3.29 -3.12 10.73
C GLU A 126 3.47 -2.47 12.12
N ASP A 127 4.49 -1.63 12.27
CA ASP A 127 4.84 -0.94 13.51
C ASP A 127 3.64 -0.18 14.09
N CYS A 128 3.24 -0.56 15.31
CA CYS A 128 1.97 -0.16 15.89
C CYS A 128 2.11 0.34 17.32
N ASN A 129 1.56 1.53 17.55
CA ASN A 129 1.10 1.97 18.86
C ASN A 129 -0.12 2.88 18.62
N ILE A 130 -1.24 2.60 19.28
CA ILE A 130 -2.51 3.31 19.05
C ILE A 130 -2.46 4.80 19.45
N GLU A 131 -1.50 5.17 20.31
CA GLU A 131 -1.32 6.55 20.78
C GLU A 131 -0.34 7.35 19.93
N LYS A 132 0.35 6.70 18.97
CA LYS A 132 1.40 7.31 18.14
C LYS A 132 0.97 7.42 16.68
N PRO A 133 1.51 8.39 15.92
CA PRO A 133 1.40 8.39 14.47
C PRO A 133 1.92 7.08 13.87
N ARG A 134 1.29 6.62 12.79
CA ARG A 134 1.62 5.36 12.11
C ARG A 134 2.79 5.54 11.15
N PRO A 135 3.88 4.77 11.28
CA PRO A 135 4.89 4.70 10.24
C PRO A 135 4.32 4.19 8.91
N PHE A 136 4.75 4.79 7.82
CA PHE A 136 4.48 4.32 6.47
C PHE A 136 5.70 4.51 5.59
N VAL A 137 5.89 3.59 4.65
CA VAL A 137 6.95 3.66 3.64
C VAL A 137 6.56 4.69 2.58
N SER A 138 7.39 5.71 2.35
CA SER A 138 7.11 6.73 1.34
C SER A 138 7.23 6.15 -0.07
N VAL A 139 6.12 6.10 -0.81
CA VAL A 139 6.12 5.56 -2.17
C VAL A 139 7.00 6.40 -3.10
N TYR A 140 7.10 7.71 -2.87
CA TYR A 140 7.96 8.60 -3.66
C TYR A 140 9.43 8.16 -3.64
N LYS A 141 9.94 7.73 -2.49
CA LYS A 141 11.33 7.24 -2.35
C LYS A 141 11.62 5.98 -3.16
N HIS A 142 10.59 5.24 -3.55
CA HIS A 142 10.71 3.97 -4.28
C HIS A 142 10.18 4.04 -5.71
N VAL A 143 9.78 5.20 -6.23
CA VAL A 143 9.19 5.32 -7.58
C VAL A 143 10.10 4.75 -8.66
N ASP A 144 11.41 4.99 -8.58
CA ASP A 144 12.37 4.48 -9.57
C ASP A 144 12.49 2.96 -9.51
N TRP A 145 12.50 2.38 -8.31
CA TRP A 145 12.47 0.92 -8.13
C TRP A 145 11.15 0.33 -8.65
N ILE A 146 10.01 0.96 -8.38
CA ILE A 146 8.70 0.52 -8.87
C ILE A 146 8.69 0.51 -10.40
N LYS A 147 9.10 1.62 -11.03
CA LYS A 147 9.12 1.77 -12.48
C LYS A 147 10.07 0.75 -13.13
N SER A 148 11.30 0.64 -12.63
CA SER A 148 12.29 -0.29 -13.18
C SER A 148 11.88 -1.75 -13.04
N THR A 149 11.26 -2.13 -11.92
CA THR A 149 10.72 -3.48 -11.72
C THR A 149 9.61 -3.78 -12.72
N LEU A 150 8.66 -2.84 -12.90
CA LEU A 150 7.59 -3.00 -13.89
C LEU A 150 8.12 -3.10 -15.33
N GLU A 151 9.10 -2.27 -15.70
CA GLU A 151 9.69 -2.29 -17.05
C GLU A 151 10.40 -3.61 -17.34
N GLN A 152 11.18 -4.14 -16.38
CA GLN A 152 11.84 -5.43 -16.52
C GLN A 152 10.81 -6.53 -16.84
N HIS A 153 9.65 -6.54 -16.16
CA HIS A 153 8.59 -7.53 -16.40
C HIS A 153 7.81 -7.35 -17.70
N GLN A 154 7.66 -6.12 -18.21
CA GLN A 154 7.12 -5.92 -19.56
C GLN A 154 8.01 -6.61 -20.62
N THR A 155 9.33 -6.65 -20.39
CA THR A 155 10.28 -7.37 -21.27
C THR A 155 10.16 -8.90 -21.18
N PHE A 156 9.79 -9.46 -20.02
CA PHE A 156 9.56 -10.90 -19.84
C PHE A 156 8.16 -11.34 -20.30
N SER A 157 7.17 -10.44 -20.30
CA SER A 157 5.77 -10.67 -20.69
C SER A 157 5.49 -10.48 -22.18
N ARG A 158 6.47 -10.75 -23.07
CA ARG A 158 6.35 -10.49 -24.53
C ARG A 158 5.19 -11.21 -25.25
N ASP A 159 4.43 -12.08 -24.59
CA ASP A 159 3.24 -12.72 -25.14
C ASP A 159 1.91 -12.05 -24.78
N TYR A 160 1.89 -10.95 -24.00
CA TYR A 160 0.66 -10.20 -23.73
C TYR A 160 0.82 -8.69 -23.98
N PRO A 161 -0.05 -8.05 -24.78
CA PRO A 161 -0.02 -6.61 -24.97
C PRO A 161 -0.56 -5.92 -23.72
N LEU A 162 0.33 -5.58 -22.79
CA LEU A 162 -0.01 -4.78 -21.62
C LEU A 162 0.08 -3.29 -21.96
N SER A 163 -1.08 -2.64 -21.86
CA SER A 163 -1.24 -1.18 -21.84
C SER A 163 -0.29 -0.56 -20.81
N LYS A 164 0.41 0.51 -21.21
CA LYS A 164 1.47 1.22 -20.44
C LYS A 164 1.04 1.88 -19.12
N ASN A 165 -0.17 1.63 -18.61
CA ASN A 165 -0.66 2.25 -17.39
C ASN A 165 -1.46 1.23 -16.57
N ALA A 166 -0.94 0.83 -15.39
CA ALA A 166 -1.75 0.53 -14.20
C ALA A 166 -0.89 0.03 -13.03
N PHE A 167 -0.93 0.76 -11.91
CA PHE A 167 -0.95 0.16 -10.58
C PHE A 167 -2.37 0.35 -10.05
N LYS A 168 -3.03 -0.73 -9.66
CA LYS A 168 -4.31 -0.70 -8.94
C LYS A 168 -4.12 -1.44 -7.63
N TYR A 169 -4.59 -0.86 -6.53
CA TYR A 169 -4.75 -1.57 -5.27
C TYR A 169 -5.70 -2.76 -5.43
N LEU A 170 -5.35 -3.83 -4.73
CA LEU A 170 -6.22 -4.93 -4.34
C LEU A 170 -7.37 -4.42 -3.45
N LEU A 171 -8.32 -3.70 -4.06
CA LEU A 171 -9.63 -3.43 -3.49
C LEU A 171 -10.64 -4.18 -4.37
N GLN A 172 -11.29 -5.18 -3.77
CA GLN A 172 -12.25 -6.13 -4.34
C GLN A 172 -11.66 -7.41 -4.94
N LEU A 173 -11.20 -8.34 -4.10
CA LEU A 173 -11.48 -9.78 -4.22
C LEU A 173 -11.26 -10.48 -2.87
N SER A 174 -12.15 -10.25 -1.93
CA SER A 174 -12.46 -11.24 -0.88
C SER A 174 -13.96 -11.26 -0.62
N PHE A 175 -14.71 -11.36 -1.72
CA PHE A 175 -16.06 -11.89 -1.62
C PHE A 175 -15.95 -13.41 -1.49
N TRP A 176 -16.09 -13.85 -0.23
CA TRP A 176 -16.47 -15.18 0.30
C TRP A 176 -15.39 -16.23 0.59
N VAL A 177 -15.60 -16.86 1.77
CA VAL A 177 -15.02 -18.11 2.33
C VAL A 177 -13.60 -17.93 2.89
N ILE A 178 -13.29 -18.09 4.19
CA ILE A 178 -13.61 -19.20 5.11
C ILE A 178 -13.65 -18.69 6.57
N PHE A 179 -14.77 -18.94 7.27
CA PHE A 179 -14.82 -19.06 8.72
C PHE A 179 -13.98 -20.26 9.16
N TYR A 180 -13.13 -20.14 10.18
CA TYR A 180 -13.08 -21.16 11.22
C TYR A 180 -12.75 -20.53 12.58
N ALA A 181 -13.48 -21.01 13.59
CA ALA A 181 -13.22 -20.83 15.01
C ALA A 181 -11.94 -21.55 15.44
#